data_AF-A0A8J2KMA0-F1
#
_entry.id   AF-A0A8J2KMA0-F1
#
_cell.length_a   1.000
_cell.length_b   1.000
_cell.length_c   1.000
_cell.angle_alpha   90.00
_cell.angle_beta   90.00
_cell.angle_gamma   90.00
#
_symmetry.space_group_name_H-M   'P 1'
#
loop_
_entity.id
_entity.type
_entity.pdbx_description
1 polymer ?
#
loop_
_entity_poly.entity_id
_entity_poly.type
_entity_poly.pdbx_seq_one_letter_code
_entity_poly.pdbx_strand_id
1 'polypeptide(L)'
;MVNTEYNVGNWTHEGLNASLAESVPLMNSTLESVGLCHRDSSLLFLLLMLGTLWLGISLYNFNKTPYLQASKREALADYALPVAVVTLSLIGSFFFQDVYMEPFRYNTDNHIFKLVWIDNMPWQAVLCSIGLGFSLSILMLMDQNISSAMVNNPSNK
;
A
#
# COMPACT_ATOMS: atom_id res chain seq x y z
N MET A 1 44.90 1.17 -26.90
CA MET A 1 44.73 2.25 -27.90
C MET A 1 43.23 2.36 -28.13
N VAL A 2 42.56 3.36 -27.52
CA VAL A 2 42.10 4.62 -28.18
C VAL A 2 40.83 4.31 -29.01
N ASN A 3 39.61 4.87 -28.81
CA ASN A 3 39.14 6.09 -28.14
C ASN A 3 37.64 5.99 -27.79
N THR A 4 37.25 6.71 -26.74
CA THR A 4 35.90 7.23 -26.46
C THR A 4 35.68 8.54 -27.23
N GLU A 5 34.61 8.65 -28.02
CA GLU A 5 34.16 9.93 -28.59
C GLU A 5 32.99 10.49 -27.78
N TYR A 6 33.22 11.66 -27.18
CA TYR A 6 32.22 12.58 -26.66
C TYR A 6 31.69 13.41 -27.83
N ASN A 7 30.37 13.50 -28.02
CA ASN A 7 29.80 14.47 -28.97
C ASN A 7 29.04 15.57 -28.22
N VAL A 8 29.50 16.78 -28.49
CA VAL A 8 29.17 18.05 -27.85
C VAL A 8 27.89 18.61 -28.47
N GLY A 9 26.96 19.03 -27.63
CA GLY A 9 25.73 19.68 -28.08
C GLY A 9 26.00 21.01 -28.78
N ASN A 10 25.37 21.21 -29.94
CA ASN A 10 25.26 22.50 -30.60
C ASN A 10 23.80 22.95 -30.57
N TRP A 11 23.53 24.01 -29.80
CA TRP A 11 22.25 24.70 -29.77
C TRP A 11 22.34 25.91 -30.71
N THR A 12 21.73 25.83 -31.89
CA THR A 12 21.51 26.99 -32.76
C THR A 12 20.02 27.21 -32.93
N HIS A 13 19.54 28.31 -32.33
CA HIS A 13 18.26 28.94 -32.59
C HIS A 13 18.27 29.58 -33.99
N GLU A 14 17.36 29.18 -34.89
CA GLU A 14 16.85 30.04 -35.96
C GLU A 14 15.35 29.80 -36.13
N GLY A 15 14.61 30.90 -36.18
CA GLY A 15 13.16 30.96 -35.99
C GLY A 15 12.31 30.80 -37.24
N LEU A 16 11.06 30.39 -36.98
CA LEU A 16 9.81 31.01 -37.44
C LEU A 16 9.76 31.61 -38.86
N ASN A 17 9.09 30.90 -39.78
CA ASN A 17 7.96 31.42 -40.59
C ASN A 17 7.35 30.23 -41.37
N ALA A 18 6.18 29.73 -40.96
CA ALA A 18 4.85 30.26 -41.27
C ALA A 18 4.43 30.00 -42.74
N SER A 19 3.38 29.17 -42.86
CA SER A 19 2.54 28.86 -44.02
C SER A 19 3.04 27.79 -45.02
N LEU A 20 2.32 26.65 -45.01
CA LEU A 20 1.71 25.97 -46.19
C LEU A 20 1.72 24.42 -46.21
N ALA A 21 1.90 23.72 -45.09
CA ALA A 21 1.60 22.27 -45.07
C ALA A 21 1.29 21.68 -43.69
N GLU A 22 0.39 22.28 -42.91
CA GLU A 22 -0.32 21.49 -41.89
C GLU A 22 -1.40 20.67 -42.61
N SER A 23 -0.99 19.52 -43.13
CA SER A 23 -1.89 18.38 -43.29
C SER A 23 -2.45 18.07 -41.92
N VAL A 24 -3.74 18.38 -41.72
CA VAL A 24 -4.54 17.98 -40.56
C VAL A 24 -4.18 16.56 -40.16
N PRO A 25 -3.45 16.32 -39.03
CA PRO A 25 -3.47 15.02 -38.43
C PRO A 25 -4.81 14.96 -37.68
N LEU A 26 -5.71 14.21 -38.28
CA LEU A 26 -6.83 13.54 -37.65
C LEU A 26 -6.60 13.36 -36.14
N MET A 27 -7.11 14.30 -35.33
CA MET A 27 -7.22 14.14 -33.88
C MET A 27 -8.39 13.19 -33.62
N ASN A 28 -8.26 11.95 -34.08
CA ASN A 28 -9.18 10.87 -33.79
C ASN A 28 -8.53 9.98 -32.75
N SER A 29 -9.02 10.15 -31.52
CA SER A 29 -9.20 9.06 -30.56
C SER A 29 -8.01 8.11 -30.36
N THR A 30 -6.94 8.61 -29.72
CA THR A 30 -6.17 7.79 -28.77
C THR A 30 -5.98 8.56 -27.47
N LEU A 31 -7.12 8.87 -26.87
CA LEU A 31 -7.27 9.08 -25.43
C LEU A 31 -7.35 7.70 -24.74
N GLU A 32 -6.51 6.74 -25.17
CA GLU A 32 -6.58 5.33 -24.77
C GLU A 32 -5.52 5.00 -23.72
N SER A 33 -5.26 5.95 -22.80
CA SER A 33 -4.61 5.67 -21.52
C SER A 33 -5.03 6.65 -20.42
N VAL A 34 -6.24 7.22 -20.49
CA VAL A 34 -6.93 7.50 -19.24
C VAL A 34 -7.24 6.12 -18.67
N GLY A 35 -6.35 5.66 -17.79
CA GLY A 35 -6.39 4.31 -17.22
C GLY A 35 -7.81 3.95 -16.86
N LEU A 36 -8.27 2.79 -17.33
CA LEU A 36 -9.59 2.23 -17.04
C LEU A 36 -9.86 2.39 -15.54
N CYS A 37 -10.66 3.39 -15.20
CA CYS A 37 -11.01 3.68 -13.83
C CYS A 37 -11.94 2.56 -13.37
N HIS A 38 -11.38 1.56 -12.68
CA HIS A 38 -12.12 0.46 -12.11
C HIS A 38 -12.87 0.95 -10.86
N ARG A 39 -13.97 1.68 -11.11
CA ARG A 39 -14.87 2.19 -10.06
C ARG A 39 -15.39 1.06 -9.17
N ASP A 40 -15.57 -0.11 -9.76
CA ASP A 40 -16.08 -1.30 -9.07
C ASP A 40 -15.11 -1.82 -8.01
N SER A 41 -13.80 -1.76 -8.25
CA SER A 41 -12.76 -2.13 -7.28
C SER A 41 -12.75 -1.20 -6.06
N SER A 42 -12.91 0.10 -6.27
CA SER A 42 -12.97 1.09 -5.18
C SER A 42 -14.22 0.91 -4.30
N LEU A 43 -15.38 0.66 -4.92
CA LEU A 43 -16.63 0.39 -4.20
C LEU A 43 -16.55 -0.92 -3.41
N LEU A 44 -15.94 -1.94 -4.00
CA LEU A 44 -15.72 -3.22 -3.34
C LEU A 44 -14.81 -3.08 -2.12
N PHE A 45 -13.68 -2.36 -2.21
CA PHE A 45 -12.80 -2.13 -1.06
C PHE A 45 -13.53 -1.39 0.08
N LEU A 46 -14.33 -0.38 -0.26
CA LEU A 46 -15.13 0.35 0.73
C LEU A 46 -16.16 -0.57 1.39
N LEU A 47 -16.86 -1.40 0.60
CA LEU A 47 -17.83 -2.37 1.11
C LEU A 47 -17.14 -3.42 2.01
N LEU A 48 -15.96 -3.90 1.63
CA LEU A 48 -15.18 -4.84 2.44
C LEU A 48 -14.68 -4.19 3.74
N MET A 49 -14.22 -2.94 3.69
CA MET A 49 -13.72 -2.22 4.86
C MET A 49 -14.86 -1.94 5.86
N LEU A 50 -15.97 -1.34 5.39
CA LEU A 50 -17.14 -1.07 6.23
C LEU A 50 -17.84 -2.35 6.68
N GLY A 51 -17.93 -3.37 5.82
CA GLY A 51 -18.51 -4.66 6.15
C GLY A 51 -17.71 -5.40 7.22
N THR A 52 -16.38 -5.35 7.17
CA THR A 52 -15.52 -6.02 8.17
C THR A 52 -15.66 -5.33 9.51
N LEU A 53 -15.69 -4.00 9.51
CA LEU A 53 -15.93 -3.20 10.72
C LEU A 53 -17.32 -3.48 11.31
N TRP A 54 -18.37 -3.44 10.48
CA TRP A 54 -19.75 -3.68 10.89
C TRP A 54 -19.91 -5.08 11.48
N LEU A 55 -19.43 -6.11 10.79
CA LEU A 55 -19.55 -7.50 11.21
C LEU A 55 -18.70 -7.77 12.46
N GLY A 56 -17.48 -7.21 12.55
CA GLY A 56 -16.63 -7.30 13.74
C GLY A 56 -17.30 -6.67 14.98
N ILE A 57 -17.87 -5.48 14.85
CA ILE A 57 -18.63 -4.82 15.93
C ILE A 57 -19.90 -5.62 16.27
N SER A 58 -20.61 -6.16 15.28
CA SER A 58 -21.81 -6.98 15.51
C SER A 58 -21.47 -8.27 16.26
N LEU A 59 -20.37 -8.95 15.92
CA LEU A 59 -19.91 -10.16 16.61
C LEU A 59 -19.47 -9.85 18.04
N TYR A 60 -18.75 -8.75 18.23
CA TYR A 60 -18.38 -8.25 19.56
C TYR A 60 -19.61 -7.93 20.42
N ASN A 61 -20.64 -7.30 19.84
CA ASN A 61 -21.89 -6.98 20.54
C ASN A 61 -22.79 -8.21 20.77
N PHE A 62 -22.75 -9.23 19.91
CA PHE A 62 -23.44 -10.51 20.15
C PHE A 62 -22.90 -11.24 21.38
N ASN A 63 -21.70 -10.91 21.85
CA ASN A 63 -21.24 -11.38 23.15
C ASN A 63 -22.04 -10.80 24.34
N LYS A 64 -22.86 -9.78 24.12
CA LYS A 64 -23.71 -9.20 25.17
C LYS A 64 -25.14 -9.72 25.14
N THR A 65 -25.53 -10.52 24.14
CA THR A 65 -26.91 -11.01 24.00
C THR A 65 -27.04 -12.46 24.52
N PRO A 66 -28.20 -12.84 25.09
CA PRO A 66 -28.38 -14.15 25.74
C PRO A 66 -28.65 -15.31 24.75
N TYR A 67 -28.37 -15.14 23.45
CA TYR A 67 -28.78 -16.09 22.41
C TYR A 67 -27.83 -17.30 22.22
N LEU A 68 -26.62 -17.30 22.81
CA LEU A 68 -25.62 -18.36 22.65
C LEU A 68 -24.99 -18.75 24.00
N GLN A 69 -24.61 -20.03 24.16
CA GLN A 69 -24.02 -20.60 25.37
C GLN A 69 -22.73 -19.84 25.79
N ALA A 70 -22.56 -19.56 27.09
CA ALA A 70 -21.54 -18.65 27.62
C ALA A 70 -20.11 -18.90 27.10
N SER A 71 -19.67 -20.16 26.99
CA SER A 71 -18.32 -20.51 26.52
C SER A 71 -18.09 -20.25 25.03
N LYS A 72 -19.14 -20.33 24.19
CA LYS A 72 -19.03 -20.02 22.76
C LYS A 72 -18.98 -18.52 22.50
N ARG A 73 -19.51 -17.76 23.45
CA ARG A 73 -19.65 -16.32 23.39
C ARG A 73 -18.33 -15.60 23.64
N GLU A 74 -17.58 -16.08 24.63
CA GLU A 74 -16.23 -15.62 24.95
C GLU A 74 -15.27 -15.91 23.78
N ALA A 75 -15.30 -17.14 23.24
CA ALA A 75 -14.53 -17.48 22.06
C ALA A 75 -14.88 -16.61 20.83
N LEU A 76 -16.17 -16.31 20.60
CA LEU A 76 -16.58 -15.46 19.48
C LEU A 76 -16.13 -13.99 19.65
N ALA A 77 -16.03 -13.49 20.88
CA ALA A 77 -15.53 -12.15 21.15
C ALA A 77 -14.02 -12.05 20.89
N ASP A 78 -13.25 -13.04 21.34
CA ASP A 78 -11.80 -13.08 21.16
C ASP A 78 -11.39 -13.25 19.69
N TYR A 79 -12.20 -13.99 18.92
CA TYR A 79 -11.96 -14.23 17.49
C TYR A 79 -12.81 -13.36 16.56
N ALA A 80 -13.49 -12.33 17.07
CA ALA A 80 -14.39 -11.49 16.26
C ALA A 80 -13.69 -10.87 15.05
N LEU A 81 -12.47 -10.36 15.24
CA LEU A 81 -11.69 -9.72 14.18
C LEU A 81 -11.29 -10.69 13.06
N PRO A 82 -10.57 -11.81 13.33
CA PRO A 82 -10.20 -12.75 12.28
C PRO A 82 -11.41 -13.44 11.62
N VAL A 83 -12.46 -13.78 12.38
CA VAL A 83 -13.68 -14.36 11.82
C VAL A 83 -14.37 -13.39 10.85
N ALA A 84 -14.40 -12.09 11.17
CA ALA A 84 -14.98 -11.10 10.29
C ALA A 84 -14.19 -10.93 8.99
N VAL A 85 -12.86 -10.91 9.08
CA VAL A 85 -11.98 -10.82 7.90
C VAL A 85 -12.18 -12.03 6.98
N VAL A 86 -12.21 -13.25 7.54
CA VAL A 86 -12.39 -14.47 6.74
C VAL A 86 -13.77 -14.53 6.08
N THR A 87 -14.84 -14.26 6.82
CA THR A 87 -16.21 -14.34 6.28
C THR A 87 -16.43 -13.31 5.17
N LEU A 88 -15.95 -12.08 5.35
CA LEU A 88 -16.10 -11.04 4.34
C LEU A 88 -15.11 -11.19 3.17
N SER A 89 -13.93 -11.76 3.40
CA SER A 89 -13.02 -12.14 2.32
C SER A 89 -13.63 -13.22 1.44
N LEU A 90 -14.30 -14.21 2.02
CA LEU A 90 -15.06 -15.21 1.27
C LEU A 90 -16.23 -14.56 0.52
N ILE A 91 -17.04 -13.72 1.17
CA ILE A 91 -18.16 -13.04 0.50
C ILE A 91 -17.68 -12.18 -0.66
N GLY A 92 -16.57 -11.45 -0.48
CA GLY A 92 -15.93 -10.63 -1.52
C GLY A 92 -15.46 -11.48 -2.69
N SER A 93 -14.79 -12.60 -2.40
CA SER A 93 -14.30 -13.52 -3.43
C SER A 93 -15.42 -14.25 -4.18
N PHE A 94 -16.56 -14.53 -3.53
CA PHE A 94 -17.70 -15.23 -4.16
C PHE A 94 -18.61 -14.30 -4.96
N PHE A 95 -18.97 -13.11 -4.42
CA PHE A 95 -19.88 -12.18 -5.09
C PHE A 95 -19.19 -11.32 -6.14
N PHE A 96 -17.88 -11.09 -6.02
CA PHE A 96 -17.13 -10.19 -6.89
C PHE A 96 -15.90 -10.86 -7.51
N GLN A 97 -16.04 -12.13 -7.91
CA GLN A 97 -14.99 -12.85 -8.65
C GLN A 97 -14.59 -12.14 -9.96
N ASP A 98 -15.48 -11.29 -10.49
CA ASP A 98 -15.29 -10.56 -11.76
C ASP A 98 -14.40 -9.30 -11.61
N VAL A 99 -14.16 -8.83 -10.39
CA VAL A 99 -13.39 -7.59 -10.17
C VAL A 99 -11.90 -7.91 -10.06
N TYR A 100 -11.11 -7.38 -11.00
CA TYR A 100 -9.66 -7.54 -11.00
C TYR A 100 -9.03 -6.84 -9.78
N MET A 101 -8.50 -7.63 -8.86
CA MET A 101 -7.65 -7.14 -7.76
C MET A 101 -6.21 -7.18 -8.23
N GLU A 102 -5.54 -6.03 -8.25
CA GLU A 102 -4.12 -5.97 -8.57
C GLU A 102 -3.34 -6.84 -7.56
N PRO A 103 -2.69 -7.92 -8.01
CA PRO A 103 -1.92 -8.75 -7.10
C PRO A 103 -0.71 -7.96 -6.59
N PHE A 104 -0.21 -8.35 -5.41
CA PHE A 104 1.02 -7.77 -4.89
C PHE A 104 2.15 -8.01 -5.89
N ARG A 105 2.61 -6.93 -6.54
CA ARG A 105 3.66 -7.00 -7.56
C ARG A 105 5.00 -7.26 -6.87
N TYR A 106 5.41 -8.52 -6.83
CA TYR A 106 6.75 -8.90 -6.40
C TYR A 106 7.61 -9.16 -7.64
N ASN A 107 8.81 -8.58 -7.67
CA ASN A 107 9.75 -8.79 -8.77
C ASN A 107 10.52 -10.09 -8.53
N THR A 108 10.11 -11.18 -9.17
CA THR A 108 10.74 -12.51 -9.04
C THR A 108 12.18 -12.53 -9.58
N ASP A 109 12.50 -11.64 -10.52
CA ASP A 109 13.76 -11.67 -11.28
C ASP A 109 14.96 -11.08 -10.52
N ASN A 110 14.71 -10.43 -9.38
CA ASN A 110 15.77 -9.93 -8.53
C ASN A 110 15.85 -10.79 -7.27
N HIS A 111 17.01 -11.41 -7.04
CA HIS A 111 17.31 -12.13 -5.81
C HIS A 111 16.91 -11.29 -4.60
N ILE A 112 15.81 -11.68 -3.94
CA ILE A 112 15.13 -10.93 -2.86
C ILE A 112 16.06 -10.76 -1.64
N PHE A 113 17.15 -11.52 -1.60
CA PHE A 113 18.20 -11.50 -0.58
C PHE A 113 19.53 -10.97 -1.13
N LYS A 114 19.52 -9.82 -1.80
CA LYS A 114 20.77 -9.11 -2.12
C LYS A 114 21.16 -8.23 -0.94
N LEU A 115 22.19 -8.64 -0.19
CA LEU A 115 22.84 -7.74 0.77
C LEU A 115 23.33 -6.50 0.03
N VAL A 116 22.97 -5.33 0.54
CA VAL A 116 23.46 -4.05 0.01
C VAL A 116 24.92 -3.90 0.40
N TRP A 117 25.78 -3.68 -0.60
CA TRP A 117 27.19 -3.42 -0.39
C TRP A 117 27.35 -1.95 0.04
N ILE A 118 27.84 -1.72 1.26
CA ILE A 118 27.94 -0.38 1.87
C ILE A 118 29.08 0.44 1.24
N ASP A 119 30.02 -0.23 0.56
CA ASP A 119 31.27 0.38 0.05
C ASP A 119 31.07 1.42 -1.07
N ASN A 120 29.95 1.39 -1.79
CA ASN A 120 29.70 2.28 -2.92
C ASN A 120 28.81 3.50 -2.59
N MET A 121 28.56 3.78 -1.31
CA MET A 121 27.65 4.85 -0.88
C MET A 121 28.40 6.12 -0.46
N PRO A 122 27.90 7.32 -0.78
CA PRO A 122 28.51 8.56 -0.32
C PRO A 122 28.42 8.64 1.20
N TRP A 123 29.50 9.07 1.87
CA TRP A 123 29.57 9.18 3.33
C TRP A 123 28.44 10.04 3.93
N GLN A 124 27.97 11.04 3.18
CA GLN A 124 26.83 11.87 3.56
C GLN A 124 25.54 11.06 3.71
N ALA A 125 25.28 10.08 2.82
CA ALA A 125 24.11 9.21 2.93
C ALA A 125 24.19 8.32 4.17
N VAL A 126 25.39 7.84 4.52
CA VAL A 126 25.61 7.07 5.75
C VAL A 126 25.29 7.92 6.98
N LEU A 127 25.79 9.16 7.06
CA LEU A 127 25.45 10.06 8.16
C LEU A 127 23.96 10.40 8.24
N CYS A 128 23.31 10.66 7.10
CA CYS A 128 21.87 10.87 7.06
C CYS A 128 21.11 9.64 7.56
N SER A 129 21.53 8.43 7.18
CA SER A 129 20.91 7.18 7.64
C SER A 129 21.07 6.95 9.14
N ILE A 130 22.20 7.34 9.73
CA ILE A 130 22.41 7.28 11.18
C ILE A 130 21.45 8.24 11.89
N GLY A 131 21.27 9.46 11.37
CA GLY A 131 20.31 10.43 11.90
C GLY A 131 18.87 9.93 11.84
N LEU A 132 18.46 9.36 10.69
CA LEU A 132 17.14 8.75 10.52
C LEU A 132 16.96 7.52 11.43
N GLY A 133 18.00 6.69 11.57
CA GLY A 133 18.00 5.52 12.45
C GLY A 133 17.87 5.90 13.93
N PHE A 134 18.53 6.97 14.36
CA PHE A 134 18.38 7.51 15.71
C PHE A 134 16.95 7.99 15.97
N SER A 135 16.35 8.73 15.02
CA SER A 135 14.96 9.17 15.12
C SER A 135 13.98 7.99 15.16
N LEU A 136 14.18 6.97 14.30
CA LEU A 136 13.38 5.75 14.29
C LEU A 136 13.52 4.96 15.60
N SER A 137 14.72 4.92 16.19
CA SER A 137 14.96 4.29 17.48
C SER A 137 14.16 4.96 18.60
N ILE A 138 14.07 6.29 18.62
CA ILE A 138 13.25 7.00 19.63
C ILE A 138 11.77 6.67 19.45
N LEU A 139 11.28 6.60 18.20
CA LEU A 139 9.88 6.26 17.91
C LEU A 139 9.52 4.86 18.43
N MET A 140 10.35 3.86 18.14
CA MET A 140 10.16 2.50 18.62
C MET A 140 10.24 2.39 20.16
N LEU A 141 11.15 3.14 20.79
CA LEU A 141 11.26 3.17 22.25
C LEU A 141 10.03 3.83 22.90
N MET A 142 9.49 4.88 22.29
CA MET A 142 8.28 5.53 22.78
C MET A 142 7.08 4.60 22.69
N ASP A 143 6.91 3.87 21.58
CA ASP A 143 5.82 2.91 21.41
C ASP A 143 5.91 1.76 22.44
N GLN A 144 7.11 1.24 22.69
CA GLN A 144 7.32 0.18 23.69
C GLN A 144 7.11 0.68 25.13
N ASN A 145 7.63 1.87 25.46
CA ASN A 145 7.49 2.46 26.79
C ASN A 145 6.03 2.83 27.12
N ILE A 146 5.29 3.39 26.15
CA ILE A 146 3.86 3.72 26.34
C ILE A 146 3.03 2.44 26.42
N SER A 147 3.27 1.46 25.54
CA SER A 147 2.51 0.21 25.54
C SER A 147 2.72 -0.57 26.84
N SER A 148 3.95 -0.64 27.36
CA SER A 148 4.23 -1.30 28.64
C SER A 148 3.61 -0.57 29.83
N ALA A 149 3.63 0.77 29.84
CA ALA A 149 2.96 1.56 30.87
C ALA A 149 1.44 1.40 30.84
N MET A 150 0.83 1.29 29.64
CA MET A 150 -0.61 1.08 29.49
C MET A 150 -1.03 -0.32 29.96
N VAL A 151 -0.28 -1.36 29.58
CA VAL A 151 -0.55 -2.75 30.01
C VAL A 151 -0.35 -2.91 31.52
N ASN A 152 0.66 -2.24 32.09
CA ASN A 152 0.99 -2.32 33.52
C ASN A 152 0.30 -1.24 34.38
N ASN A 153 -0.67 -0.52 33.82
CA ASN A 153 -1.42 0.50 34.54
C ASN A 153 -2.23 -0.15 35.69
N PRO A 154 -2.19 0.37 36.94
CA PRO A 154 -2.90 -0.25 38.08
C PRO A 154 -4.43 -0.31 37.94
N SER A 155 -5.02 0.41 36.98
CA SER A 155 -6.45 0.31 36.63
C SER A 155 -6.76 -0.88 35.69
N ASN A 156 -5.75 -1.56 35.16
CA ASN A 156 -5.88 -2.76 34.32
C ASN A 156 -5.65 -4.02 35.17
N LYS A 157 -6.51 -4.23 36.16
CA LYS A 157 -6.51 -5.40 37.04
C LYS A 157 -7.87 -6.07 37.08
#